data_AF-A0A835QX52-F1
#
_entry.id   AF-A0A835QX52-F1
#
_cell.length_a   1.000
_cell.length_b   1.000
_cell.length_c   1.000
_cell.angle_alpha   90.00
_cell.angle_beta   90.00
_cell.angle_gamma   90.00
#
_symmetry.space_group_name_H-M   'P 1'
#
loop_
_entity.id
_entity.type
_entity.pdbx_description
1 polymer ?
#
loop_
_entity_poly.entity_id
_entity_poly.type
_entity_poly.pdbx_seq_one_letter_code
_entity_poly.pdbx_strand_id
1 'polypeptide(L)'
;MSASAAGYLARRSAQKERVRILYRRALKDTLNWAVHRHLFYKDADELRAKFDANKHVEDLDTIDRLINDAEATFHKFQHPDPYIVPWAPGGSKFCRNPAPPQGIEIVYDYGKEDKD
;
A
#
# COMPACT_ATOMS: atom_id res chain seq x y z
N MET A 1 -34.35 3.22 -11.06
CA MET A 1 -34.36 3.08 -9.59
C MET A 1 -33.39 4.10 -9.03
N SER A 2 -33.89 5.10 -8.29
CA SER A 2 -33.02 6.13 -7.69
C SER A 2 -32.16 5.48 -6.61
N ALA A 3 -30.83 5.56 -6.72
CA ALA A 3 -29.95 5.22 -5.62
C ALA A 3 -30.32 6.09 -4.40
N SER A 4 -30.35 5.53 -3.20
CA SER A 4 -30.54 6.34 -1.99
C SER A 4 -29.34 7.30 -1.85
N ALA A 5 -29.57 8.50 -1.31
CA ALA A 5 -28.50 9.47 -1.10
C ALA A 5 -27.34 8.88 -0.27
N ALA A 6 -27.65 7.98 0.68
CA ALA A 6 -26.65 7.25 1.45
C ALA A 6 -25.80 6.30 0.57
N GLY A 7 -26.42 5.57 -0.37
CA GLY A 7 -25.72 4.69 -1.30
C GLY A 7 -24.79 5.44 -2.24
N TYR A 8 -25.23 6.61 -2.75
CA TYR A 8 -24.39 7.49 -3.55
C TYR A 8 -23.14 7.96 -2.79
N LEU A 9 -23.31 8.45 -1.56
CA LEU A 9 -22.20 8.94 -0.72
C LEU A 9 -21.21 7.83 -0.36
N ALA A 10 -21.71 6.64 -0.03
CA ALA A 10 -20.88 5.47 0.25
C ALA A 10 -20.08 5.01 -0.97
N ARG A 11 -20.68 5.00 -2.17
CA ARG A 11 -19.97 4.68 -3.41
C ARG A 11 -18.88 5.72 -3.69
N ARG A 12 -19.19 7.01 -3.52
CA ARG A 12 -18.23 8.09 -3.75
C ARG A 12 -17.06 8.05 -2.76
N SER A 13 -17.30 7.73 -1.49
CA SER A 13 -16.22 7.58 -0.49
C SER A 13 -15.32 6.39 -0.81
N ALA A 14 -15.89 5.25 -1.20
CA ALA A 14 -15.14 4.07 -1.62
C ALA A 14 -14.28 4.32 -2.87
N GLN A 15 -14.83 5.00 -3.89
CA GLN A 15 -14.07 5.42 -5.08
C GLN A 15 -12.88 6.31 -4.71
N LYS A 16 -13.10 7.30 -3.83
CA LYS A 16 -12.04 8.20 -3.36
C LYS A 16 -10.95 7.44 -2.62
N GLU A 17 -11.32 6.45 -1.81
CA GLU A 17 -10.36 5.58 -1.12
C GLU A 17 -9.56 4.74 -2.10
N ARG A 18 -10.22 4.06 -3.05
CA ARG A 18 -9.57 3.24 -4.09
C ARG A 18 -8.55 4.06 -4.89
N VAL A 19 -8.93 5.25 -5.36
CA VAL A 19 -8.04 6.16 -6.10
C VAL A 19 -6.82 6.53 -5.26
N ARG A 20 -6.99 6.86 -3.97
CA ARG A 20 -5.89 7.21 -3.07
C ARG A 20 -4.95 6.03 -2.81
N ILE A 21 -5.49 4.83 -2.64
CA ILE A 21 -4.69 3.61 -2.47
C ILE A 21 -3.92 3.31 -3.75
N LEU A 22 -4.59 3.35 -4.91
CA LEU A 22 -3.98 3.13 -6.22
C LEU A 22 -2.85 4.13 -6.48
N TYR A 23 -3.07 5.42 -6.26
CA TYR A 23 -2.03 6.45 -6.45
C TYR A 23 -0.79 6.20 -5.59
N ARG A 24 -0.98 5.86 -4.30
CA ARG A 24 0.14 5.52 -3.40
C ARG A 24 0.90 4.28 -3.87
N ARG A 25 0.17 3.24 -4.32
CA ARG A 25 0.77 2.00 -4.83
C ARG A 25 1.54 2.25 -6.12
N ALA A 26 0.94 2.97 -7.06
CA ALA A 26 1.56 3.33 -8.34
C ALA A 26 2.83 4.16 -8.13
N LEU A 27 2.82 5.20 -7.29
CA LEU A 27 4.03 5.97 -6.97
C LEU A 27 5.16 5.11 -6.37
N LYS A 28 4.80 4.21 -5.45
CA LYS A 28 5.78 3.29 -4.86
C LYS A 28 6.39 2.37 -5.92
N ASP A 29 5.56 1.88 -6.84
CA ASP A 29 6.00 1.00 -7.91
C ASP A 29 6.86 1.73 -8.95
N THR A 30 6.52 2.97 -9.30
CA THR A 30 7.37 3.85 -10.11
C THR A 30 8.75 4.02 -9.47
N LEU A 31 8.82 4.17 -8.14
CA LEU A 31 10.10 4.26 -7.44
C LEU A 31 10.87 2.92 -7.46
N ASN A 32 10.17 1.78 -7.35
CA ASN A 32 10.80 0.47 -7.43
C ASN A 32 11.49 0.26 -8.79
N TRP A 33 10.86 0.71 -9.89
CA TRP A 33 11.42 0.63 -11.23
C TRP A 33 12.53 1.64 -11.50
N ALA A 34 12.32 2.92 -11.15
CA ALA A 34 13.25 3.98 -11.53
C ALA A 34 14.60 3.89 -10.81
N VAL A 35 14.62 3.36 -9.56
CA VAL A 35 15.77 3.25 -8.63
C VAL A 35 16.42 4.61 -8.27
N HIS A 36 16.81 5.40 -9.26
CA HIS A 36 17.39 6.73 -9.15
C HIS A 36 16.33 7.84 -9.07
N ARG A 37 16.59 8.83 -8.20
CA ARG A 37 15.63 9.90 -7.90
C ARG A 37 15.30 10.82 -9.07
N HIS A 38 16.28 11.15 -9.91
CA HIS A 38 16.07 12.07 -11.03
C HIS A 38 15.14 11.50 -12.10
N LEU A 39 15.18 10.18 -12.34
CA LEU A 39 14.22 9.48 -13.20
C LEU A 39 12.85 9.43 -12.52
N PHE A 40 12.84 9.02 -11.25
CA PHE A 40 11.61 8.92 -10.46
C PHE A 40 10.81 10.22 -10.43
N TYR A 41 11.44 11.38 -10.27
CA TYR A 41 10.71 12.65 -10.19
C TYR A 41 9.93 12.95 -11.48
N LYS A 42 10.57 12.75 -12.63
CA LYS A 42 9.91 12.94 -13.92
C LYS A 42 8.73 11.97 -14.08
N ASP A 43 8.95 10.68 -13.81
CA ASP A 43 7.91 9.66 -13.95
C ASP A 43 6.76 9.86 -12.95
N ALA A 44 7.07 10.32 -11.73
CA ALA A 44 6.08 10.65 -10.70
C ALA A 44 5.23 11.86 -11.09
N ASP A 45 5.82 12.89 -11.70
CA ASP A 45 5.10 14.05 -12.21
C ASP A 45 4.17 13.66 -13.37
N GLU A 46 4.65 12.83 -14.30
CA GLU A 46 3.83 12.27 -15.38
C GLU A 46 2.67 11.41 -14.85
N LEU A 47 2.94 10.58 -13.83
CA LEU A 47 1.91 9.81 -13.15
C LEU A 47 0.88 10.74 -12.51
N ARG A 48 1.32 11.80 -11.82
CA ARG A 48 0.42 12.75 -11.18
C ARG A 48 -0.47 13.46 -12.19
N ALA A 49 0.10 13.89 -13.32
CA ALA A 49 -0.64 14.54 -14.40
C ALA A 49 -1.78 13.65 -14.93
N LYS A 50 -1.55 12.33 -15.07
CA LYS A 50 -2.60 11.37 -15.49
C LYS A 50 -3.77 11.30 -14.50
N PHE A 51 -3.50 11.37 -13.19
CA PHE A 51 -4.54 11.41 -12.16
C PHE A 51 -5.28 12.76 -12.15
N ASP A 52 -4.54 13.87 -12.26
CA ASP A 52 -5.14 15.21 -12.24
C ASP A 52 -6.02 15.47 -13.48
N ALA A 53 -5.66 14.92 -14.65
CA ALA A 53 -6.47 14.99 -15.88
C ALA A 53 -7.90 14.43 -15.70
N ASN A 54 -8.11 13.48 -14.79
CA ASN A 54 -9.39 12.83 -14.55
C ASN A 54 -10.04 13.24 -13.22
N LYS A 55 -9.49 14.22 -12.51
CA LYS A 55 -9.92 14.62 -11.16
C LYS A 55 -11.37 15.15 -11.10
N HIS A 56 -11.84 15.74 -12.19
CA HIS A 56 -13.14 16.42 -12.27
C HIS A 56 -14.25 15.58 -12.91
N VAL A 57 -14.04 14.27 -13.07
CA VAL A 57 -15.09 13.37 -13.55
C VAL A 57 -16.10 13.16 -12.43
N GLU A 58 -17.39 13.40 -12.73
CA GLU A 58 -18.50 13.30 -11.77
C GLU A 58 -19.37 12.06 -11.97
N ASP A 59 -19.40 11.49 -13.18
CA ASP A 59 -20.16 10.28 -13.47
C ASP A 59 -19.57 9.06 -12.77
N LEU A 60 -20.36 8.45 -11.88
CA LEU A 60 -19.91 7.36 -11.01
C LEU A 60 -19.50 6.11 -11.79
N ASP A 61 -20.23 5.78 -12.85
CA ASP A 61 -19.94 4.58 -13.65
C ASP A 61 -18.67 4.76 -14.47
N THR A 62 -18.45 5.98 -15.00
CA THR A 62 -17.19 6.34 -15.64
C THR A 62 -16.02 6.33 -14.66
N ILE A 63 -16.19 6.85 -13.44
CA ILE A 63 -15.16 6.77 -12.40
C ILE A 63 -14.77 5.31 -12.13
N ASP A 64 -15.75 4.42 -11.97
CA ASP A 64 -15.45 3.00 -11.70
C ASP A 64 -14.71 2.33 -12.86
N ARG A 65 -15.09 2.65 -14.11
CA ARG A 65 -14.35 2.17 -15.29
C ARG A 65 -12.90 2.65 -15.28
N LEU A 66 -12.68 3.95 -15.06
CA LEU A 66 -11.34 4.52 -15.00
C LEU A 66 -10.48 3.91 -13.89
N ILE A 67 -11.06 3.65 -12.71
CA ILE A 67 -10.36 2.99 -11.61
C ILE A 67 -9.99 1.56 -12.01
N ASN A 68 -10.91 0.80 -12.61
CA ASN A 68 -10.65 -0.59 -13.02
C ASN A 68 -9.58 -0.67 -14.11
N ASP A 69 -9.62 0.21 -15.12
CA ASP A 69 -8.62 0.26 -16.18
C ASP A 69 -7.23 0.63 -15.64
N ALA A 70 -7.19 1.56 -14.69
CA ALA A 70 -5.95 1.98 -14.03
C ALA A 70 -5.39 0.89 -13.10
N GLU A 71 -6.24 0.16 -12.36
CA GLU A 71 -5.85 -1.00 -11.56
C GLU A 71 -5.32 -2.15 -12.43
N ALA A 72 -5.95 -2.42 -13.58
CA ALA A 72 -5.48 -3.41 -14.54
C ALA A 72 -4.11 -3.03 -15.13
N THR A 73 -3.93 -1.76 -15.47
CA THR A 73 -2.64 -1.23 -15.93
C THR A 73 -1.57 -1.35 -14.84
N PHE A 74 -1.89 -0.97 -13.61
CA PHE A 74 -0.99 -1.12 -12.47
C PHE A 74 -0.56 -2.58 -12.27
N HIS A 75 -1.50 -3.53 -12.27
CA HIS A 75 -1.17 -4.95 -12.09
C HIS A 75 -0.29 -5.50 -13.22
N LYS A 76 -0.48 -5.02 -14.46
CA LYS A 76 0.33 -5.44 -15.60
C LYS A 76 1.81 -5.02 -15.48
N PHE A 77 2.05 -3.84 -14.92
CA PHE A 77 3.39 -3.24 -14.85
C PHE A 77 4.01 -3.29 -13.46
N GLN A 78 3.38 -4.02 -12.53
CA GLN A 78 3.84 -4.13 -11.16
C GLN A 78 5.25 -4.74 -11.11
N HIS A 79 6.13 -4.16 -10.30
CA HIS A 79 7.47 -4.70 -10.09
C HIS A 79 7.39 -6.09 -9.44
N PRO A 80 8.12 -7.11 -9.94
CA PRO A 80 8.04 -8.48 -9.43
C PRO A 80 8.58 -8.64 -8.00
N ASP A 81 9.55 -7.81 -7.62
CA ASP A 81 10.16 -7.79 -6.28
C ASP A 81 10.19 -6.37 -5.69
N PRO A 82 9.06 -5.83 -5.21
CA PRO A 82 8.97 -4.44 -4.79
C PRO A 82 9.76 -4.19 -3.50
N TYR A 83 10.26 -2.96 -3.29
CA TYR A 83 10.95 -2.63 -2.05
C TYR A 83 10.00 -2.73 -0.83
N ILE A 84 10.40 -3.53 0.16
CA ILE A 84 9.72 -3.66 1.45
C ILE A 84 10.67 -3.17 2.54
N VAL A 85 10.19 -2.28 3.41
CA VAL A 85 10.99 -1.80 4.54
C VAL A 85 11.32 -2.99 5.46
N PRO A 86 12.56 -3.09 5.99
CA PRO A 86 13.05 -4.34 6.59
C PRO A 86 12.15 -4.94 7.68
N TRP A 87 11.49 -4.13 8.50
CA TRP A 87 10.68 -4.58 9.63
C TRP A 87 9.18 -4.77 9.31
N ALA A 88 8.72 -4.41 8.11
CA ALA A 88 7.33 -4.63 7.71
C ALA A 88 7.11 -6.09 7.28
N PRO A 89 5.86 -6.59 7.27
CA PRO A 89 5.55 -7.91 6.71
C PRO A 89 6.16 -8.09 5.31
N GLY A 90 6.87 -9.20 5.10
CA GLY A 90 7.63 -9.49 3.87
C GLY A 90 9.02 -8.86 3.80
N GLY A 91 9.42 -8.06 4.79
CA GLY A 91 10.76 -7.48 4.89
C GLY A 91 11.80 -8.42 5.51
N SER A 92 13.08 -8.16 5.24
CA SER A 92 14.20 -9.02 5.65
C SER A 92 14.45 -9.12 7.17
N LYS A 93 13.84 -8.26 7.98
CA LYS A 93 13.92 -8.25 9.44
C LYS A 93 12.55 -8.43 10.10
N PHE A 94 11.53 -8.79 9.34
CA PHE A 94 10.20 -9.06 9.88
C PHE A 94 10.28 -10.23 10.87
N CYS A 95 9.73 -10.04 12.07
CA CYS A 95 9.78 -11.03 13.14
C CYS A 95 11.18 -11.57 13.47
N ARG A 96 12.23 -10.77 13.24
CA ARG A 96 13.61 -11.17 13.57
C ARG A 96 13.80 -11.38 15.08
N ASN A 97 13.19 -10.50 15.88
CA ASN A 97 13.22 -10.54 17.34
C ASN A 97 11.78 -10.37 17.87
N PRO A 98 10.93 -11.42 17.82
CA PRO A 98 9.59 -11.33 18.38
C PRO A 98 9.66 -11.20 19.90
N ALA A 99 8.68 -10.52 20.50
CA ALA A 99 8.54 -10.54 21.95
C ALA A 99 8.30 -11.98 22.42
N PRO A 100 8.91 -12.42 23.53
CA PRO A 100 8.65 -13.75 24.07
C PRO A 100 7.16 -13.90 24.39
N PRO A 101 6.60 -15.11 24.21
CA PRO A 101 5.26 -15.44 24.66
C PRO A 101 5.06 -15.11 26.15
N GLN A 102 3.83 -14.76 26.53
CA GLN A 102 3.47 -14.58 27.94
C GLN A 102 3.68 -15.89 28.72
N GLY A 103 4.21 -15.79 29.94
CA GLY A 103 4.53 -16.94 30.79
C GLY A 103 5.90 -17.57 30.56
N ILE A 104 6.71 -17.02 29.64
CA ILE A 104 8.12 -17.40 29.49
C ILE A 104 8.99 -16.34 30.16
N GLU A 105 9.71 -16.74 31.21
CA GLU A 105 10.63 -15.89 31.94
C GLU A 105 12.07 -16.31 31.66
N ILE A 106 12.95 -15.31 31.52
CA ILE A 106 14.39 -15.55 31.45
C ILE A 106 14.86 -15.75 32.89
N VAL A 107 15.13 -17.00 33.26
CA VAL A 107 15.70 -17.34 34.56
C VAL A 107 17.20 -17.08 34.52
N TYR A 108 17.68 -16.19 35.38
CA TYR A 108 19.10 -15.82 35.49
C TYR A 108 19.82 -16.61 36.60
N ASP A 109 19.54 -17.91 36.77
CA ASP A 109 20.24 -18.72 37.80
C ASP A 109 21.63 -19.23 37.36
N TYR A 110 21.94 -19.14 36.06
CA TYR A 110 23.22 -19.54 35.47
C TYR A 110 23.71 -20.96 35.86
N GLY A 111 22.80 -21.91 36.07
CA GLY A 111 23.11 -23.28 36.51
C GLY A 111 23.36 -23.40 38.00
N LYS A 112 22.90 -22.46 38.82
CA LYS A 112 22.90 -22.60 40.28
C LYS A 112 21.60 -23.27 40.69
N GLU A 113 21.66 -24.56 40.98
CA GLU A 113 20.57 -25.27 41.64
C GLU A 113 20.26 -24.60 43.00
N ASP A 114 18.98 -24.54 43.35
CA ASP A 114 18.52 -24.04 44.64
C ASP A 114 19.26 -24.80 45.75
N LYS A 115 20.03 -24.08 46.57
CA LYS A 115 20.67 -24.68 47.75
C LYS A 115 19.61 -24.77 48.84
N ASP A 116 19.14 -26.00 49.08
CA ASP A 116 18.36 -26.38 50.27
C ASP A 116 19.02 -25.93 51.59
#